data_AF-A0AAU8Z0R3-F1
#
_entry.id   AF-A0AAU8Z0R3-F1
#
_cell.length_a   1.000
_cell.length_b   1.000
_cell.length_c   1.000
_cell.angle_alpha   90.00
_cell.angle_beta   90.00
_cell.angle_gamma   90.00
#
_symmetry.space_group_name_H-M   'P 1'
#
loop_
_entity.id
_entity.type
_entity.pdbx_description
1 polymer ?
#
loop_
_entity_poly.entity_id
_entity_poly.type
_entity_poly.pdbx_seq_one_letter_code
_entity_poly.pdbx_strand_id
1 'polypeptide(L)'
;MVKVFSNFKKAFKPNEVSQNIPEEVIKSLNKELPEGFRYANIGEGVCAINSVEDKFDLSAKIEMPSYLPSDFKPSTIQDVMEFAYRSQRRLKIIPNENGCININGKEINVNDIIKYPFEKIVNNELFISPEPFNPPFTLSIEGNSIKKELLIKRQPYEDMNKSLFKNINNESINLEYLIDEKMESMKINFSINIEKAKSINEVIECLKLYDAFIKKDIKINGMKLSKITNGNIKKNENILKTIDFWQKVHVVEQKLNANFNPRIPIKRNDAYVIKKLYRSLIEKKPYKEYIDMNEIEIVAEKNGDIKIGSQLEITSIQQSKIEFSEDKFELFDIVGLFGFQISDIKIVNKEKNKYKLLIEPIKDEKIYMSTQHFIKLEEAQDHINDVEKLKNADLIVM
;
A
#
# COMPACT_ATOMS: atom_id res chain seq x y z
N MET A 1 -46.45 -9.68 -5.45
CA MET A 1 -46.68 -10.18 -4.08
C MET A 1 -45.53 -11.12 -3.77
N VAL A 2 -44.74 -10.82 -2.75
CA VAL A 2 -43.44 -11.48 -2.51
C VAL A 2 -43.53 -12.21 -1.19
N LYS A 3 -43.43 -13.55 -1.18
CA LYS A 3 -43.40 -14.33 0.07
C LYS A 3 -41.96 -14.47 0.57
N VAL A 4 -41.69 -13.97 1.77
CA VAL A 4 -40.38 -14.12 2.44
C VAL A 4 -40.55 -15.01 3.67
N PHE A 5 -39.83 -16.13 3.71
CA PHE A 5 -39.70 -16.96 4.91
C PHE A 5 -38.48 -16.47 5.71
N SER A 6 -38.73 -15.83 6.85
CA SER A 6 -37.70 -15.44 7.81
C SER A 6 -38.08 -16.00 9.18
N ASN A 7 -37.14 -16.72 9.80
CA ASN A 7 -37.29 -17.18 11.18
C ASN A 7 -36.86 -16.04 12.11
N PHE A 8 -37.80 -15.14 12.43
CA PHE A 8 -37.60 -13.89 13.20
C PHE A 8 -36.79 -14.07 14.49
N LYS A 9 -36.88 -15.24 15.14
CA LYS A 9 -36.14 -15.58 16.37
C LYS A 9 -34.61 -15.54 16.22
N LYS A 10 -34.04 -15.72 15.02
CA LYS A 10 -32.57 -15.69 14.81
C LYS A 10 -31.99 -14.29 14.63
N ALA A 11 -32.81 -13.27 14.36
CA ALA A 11 -32.35 -11.92 14.08
C ALA A 11 -32.01 -11.10 15.34
N PHE A 12 -32.48 -11.54 16.52
CA PHE A 12 -32.28 -10.85 17.80
C PHE A 12 -31.42 -11.71 18.71
N LYS A 13 -30.19 -11.27 18.99
CA LYS A 13 -29.34 -11.89 20.02
C LYS A 13 -29.70 -11.29 21.39
N PRO A 14 -29.90 -12.10 22.44
CA PRO A 14 -30.15 -11.57 23.78
C PRO A 14 -28.83 -11.00 24.35
N ASN A 15 -28.81 -9.69 24.64
CA ASN A 15 -27.77 -9.07 25.46
C ASN A 15 -28.20 -9.06 26.93
N GLU A 16 -27.26 -9.26 27.85
CA GLU A 16 -27.45 -9.54 29.30
C GLU A 16 -27.88 -8.33 30.17
N VAL A 17 -28.51 -7.30 29.61
CA VAL A 17 -29.10 -6.21 30.41
C VAL A 17 -30.55 -5.97 29.97
N SER A 18 -31.47 -6.81 30.48
CA SER A 18 -32.89 -6.70 30.17
C SER A 18 -33.58 -5.65 31.04
N GLN A 19 -34.00 -4.53 30.46
CA GLN A 19 -35.18 -3.84 30.98
C GLN A 19 -36.38 -4.77 30.74
N ASN A 20 -36.85 -5.44 31.80
CA ASN A 20 -38.01 -6.33 31.71
C ASN A 20 -39.28 -5.50 31.59
N ILE A 21 -39.98 -5.64 30.47
CA ILE A 21 -41.29 -5.04 30.23
C ILE A 21 -42.32 -5.80 31.09
N PRO A 22 -43.11 -5.12 31.96
CA PRO A 22 -44.11 -5.78 32.80
C PRO A 22 -45.14 -6.56 32.00
N GLU A 23 -45.61 -7.69 32.53
CA GLU A 23 -46.58 -8.55 31.85
C GLU A 23 -47.90 -7.84 31.56
N GLU A 24 -48.33 -6.93 32.44
CA GLU A 24 -49.54 -6.14 32.29
C GLU A 24 -49.47 -5.25 31.05
N VAL A 25 -48.28 -4.68 30.78
CA VAL A 25 -48.01 -3.85 29.59
C VAL A 25 -48.09 -4.72 28.33
N ILE A 26 -47.47 -5.89 28.33
CA ILE A 26 -47.54 -6.84 27.20
C ILE A 26 -48.98 -7.31 26.96
N LYS A 27 -49.72 -7.66 28.02
CA LYS A 27 -51.14 -8.05 27.94
C LYS A 27 -52.00 -6.93 27.37
N SER A 28 -51.72 -5.68 27.71
CA SER A 28 -52.42 -4.52 27.15
C SER A 28 -52.12 -4.35 25.67
N LEU A 29 -50.85 -4.37 25.27
CA LEU A 29 -50.42 -4.24 23.87
C LEU A 29 -51.00 -5.35 22.98
N ASN A 30 -51.12 -6.58 23.49
CA ASN A 30 -51.69 -7.70 22.74
C ASN A 30 -53.17 -7.51 22.37
N LYS A 31 -53.93 -6.66 23.08
CA LYS A 31 -55.34 -6.40 22.76
C LYS A 31 -55.52 -5.60 21.47
N GLU A 32 -54.47 -4.90 21.03
CA GLU A 32 -54.47 -4.05 19.84
C GLU A 32 -54.04 -4.81 18.58
N LEU A 33 -53.51 -6.03 18.72
CA LEU A 33 -53.05 -6.85 17.59
C LEU A 33 -54.19 -7.69 16.98
N PRO A 34 -54.15 -7.95 15.66
CA PRO A 34 -55.04 -8.92 15.05
C PRO A 34 -54.88 -10.31 15.67
N GLU A 35 -55.96 -11.10 15.69
CA GLU A 35 -55.95 -12.48 16.19
C GLU A 35 -54.83 -13.31 15.55
N GLY A 36 -54.20 -14.21 16.30
CA GLY A 36 -53.08 -15.02 15.82
C GLY A 36 -51.69 -14.38 15.94
N PHE A 37 -51.61 -13.15 16.48
CA PHE A 37 -50.37 -12.47 16.82
C PHE A 37 -50.29 -12.11 18.31
N ARG A 38 -49.05 -11.98 18.79
CA ARG A 38 -48.73 -11.49 20.13
C ARG A 38 -47.39 -10.75 20.11
N TYR A 39 -47.18 -9.81 21.02
CA TYR A 39 -45.87 -9.25 21.29
C TYR A 39 -45.02 -10.22 22.10
N ALA A 40 -43.76 -10.36 21.70
CA ALA A 40 -42.70 -11.01 22.47
C ALA A 40 -41.67 -9.94 22.87
N ASN A 41 -41.26 -9.96 24.15
CA ASN A 41 -40.14 -9.14 24.62
C ASN A 41 -38.85 -9.67 23.97
N ILE A 42 -38.13 -8.80 23.26
CA ILE A 42 -36.89 -9.14 22.57
C ILE A 42 -35.64 -8.55 23.25
N GLY A 43 -35.80 -7.95 24.44
CA GLY A 43 -34.74 -7.30 25.21
C GLY A 43 -34.75 -5.78 25.08
N GLU A 44 -33.95 -5.11 25.92
CA GLU A 44 -33.69 -3.65 25.85
C GLU A 44 -34.95 -2.76 25.86
N GLY A 45 -36.03 -3.20 26.52
CA GLY A 45 -37.29 -2.44 26.57
C GLY A 45 -38.10 -2.48 25.27
N VAL A 46 -37.82 -3.43 24.37
CA VAL A 46 -38.45 -3.56 23.06
C VAL A 46 -39.34 -4.82 22.97
N CYS A 47 -40.53 -4.64 22.38
CA CYS A 47 -41.45 -5.72 22.00
C CYS A 47 -41.47 -5.86 20.48
N ALA A 48 -41.48 -7.09 19.96
CA ALA A 48 -41.71 -7.37 18.55
C ALA A 48 -42.91 -8.30 18.36
N ILE A 49 -43.64 -8.10 17.27
CA ILE A 49 -44.76 -8.97 16.90
C ILE A 49 -44.26 -10.39 16.59
N ASN A 50 -44.98 -11.40 17.05
CA ASN A 50 -44.71 -12.80 16.81
C ASN A 50 -46.02 -13.54 16.51
N SER A 51 -45.95 -14.58 15.68
CA SER A 51 -47.10 -15.44 15.42
C SER A 51 -47.32 -16.40 16.58
N VAL A 52 -48.59 -16.68 16.88
CA VAL A 52 -48.97 -17.73 17.84
C VAL A 52 -48.74 -19.13 17.25
N GLU A 53 -48.77 -19.28 15.92
CA GLU A 53 -48.64 -20.55 15.21
C GLU A 53 -47.19 -20.91 14.81
N ASP A 54 -46.21 -20.13 15.24
CA ASP A 54 -44.79 -20.24 14.86
C ASP A 54 -44.55 -20.28 13.31
N LYS A 55 -45.51 -19.78 12.52
CA LYS A 55 -45.40 -19.54 11.07
C LYS A 55 -45.41 -18.05 10.78
N PHE A 56 -44.52 -17.61 9.88
CA PHE A 56 -44.40 -16.21 9.51
C PHE A 56 -44.20 -16.10 7.98
N ASP A 57 -45.26 -15.71 7.27
CA ASP A 57 -45.27 -15.44 5.82
C ASP A 57 -45.42 -13.94 5.62
N LEU A 58 -44.33 -13.28 5.22
CA LEU A 58 -44.31 -11.83 4.96
C LEU A 58 -44.56 -11.56 3.48
N SER A 59 -45.52 -10.67 3.19
CA SER A 59 -45.79 -10.12 1.86
C SER A 59 -45.73 -8.60 1.85
N ALA A 60 -44.72 -8.04 1.17
CA ALA A 60 -44.52 -6.60 1.08
C ALA A 60 -43.93 -6.16 -0.27
N LYS A 61 -44.03 -4.84 -0.57
CA LYS A 61 -43.30 -4.21 -1.68
C LYS A 61 -41.89 -3.88 -1.22
N ILE A 62 -40.91 -4.01 -2.11
CA ILE A 62 -39.50 -3.71 -1.83
C ILE A 62 -39.07 -2.57 -2.73
N GLU A 63 -38.39 -1.58 -2.17
CA GLU A 63 -37.72 -0.53 -2.92
C GLU A 63 -36.45 -1.08 -3.56
N MET A 64 -36.48 -1.25 -4.88
CA MET A 64 -35.29 -1.60 -5.64
C MET A 64 -34.48 -0.34 -5.94
N PRO A 65 -33.14 -0.40 -5.94
CA PRO A 65 -32.30 0.71 -6.35
C PRO A 65 -32.67 1.21 -7.75
N SER A 66 -32.55 2.53 -7.97
CA SER A 66 -32.83 3.17 -9.26
C SER A 66 -31.90 2.68 -10.38
N TYR A 67 -30.68 2.27 -10.01
CA TYR A 67 -29.74 1.60 -10.90
C TYR A 67 -29.71 0.11 -10.58
N LEU A 68 -30.15 -0.69 -11.55
CA LEU A 68 -29.96 -2.14 -11.56
C LEU A 68 -29.01 -2.50 -12.70
N PRO A 69 -28.20 -3.57 -12.55
CA PRO A 69 -27.43 -4.12 -13.66
C PRO A 69 -28.36 -4.39 -14.84
N SER A 70 -27.93 -4.06 -16.07
CA SER A 70 -28.78 -4.09 -17.27
C SER A 70 -29.43 -5.45 -17.55
N ASP A 71 -28.77 -6.52 -17.13
CA ASP A 71 -29.20 -7.90 -17.34
C ASP A 71 -30.01 -8.45 -16.14
N PHE A 72 -30.20 -7.65 -15.08
CA PHE A 72 -30.90 -8.07 -13.88
C PHE A 72 -32.38 -7.67 -13.91
N LYS A 73 -33.24 -8.67 -14.09
CA LYS A 73 -34.70 -8.56 -13.95
C LYS A 73 -35.15 -9.54 -12.88
N PRO A 74 -35.25 -9.12 -11.60
CA PRO A 74 -35.63 -10.02 -10.53
C PRO A 74 -37.02 -10.58 -10.78
N SER A 75 -37.14 -11.90 -10.78
CA SER A 75 -38.38 -12.63 -10.99
C SER A 75 -38.87 -13.34 -9.73
N THR A 76 -37.95 -13.62 -8.81
CA THR A 76 -38.19 -14.30 -7.54
C THR A 76 -37.64 -13.52 -6.35
N ILE A 77 -38.08 -13.87 -5.13
CA ILE A 77 -37.47 -13.35 -3.90
C ILE A 77 -36.01 -13.78 -3.76
N GLN A 78 -35.65 -14.99 -4.22
CA GLN A 78 -34.27 -15.44 -4.26
C GLN A 78 -33.40 -14.48 -5.05
N ASP A 79 -33.85 -14.02 -6.22
CA ASP A 79 -33.11 -13.06 -7.06
C ASP A 79 -32.85 -11.75 -6.30
N VAL A 80 -33.87 -11.25 -5.58
CA VAL A 80 -33.78 -10.01 -4.79
C VAL A 80 -32.83 -10.17 -3.60
N MET A 81 -32.93 -11.30 -2.89
CA MET A 81 -32.06 -11.61 -1.75
C MET A 81 -30.61 -11.83 -2.19
N GLU A 82 -30.40 -12.50 -3.31
CA GLU A 82 -29.08 -12.72 -3.89
C GLU A 82 -28.47 -11.38 -4.36
N PHE A 83 -29.25 -10.49 -4.98
CA PHE A 83 -28.79 -9.15 -5.30
C PHE A 83 -28.41 -8.35 -4.04
N ALA A 84 -29.25 -8.38 -3.00
CA ALA A 84 -28.95 -7.72 -1.72
C ALA A 84 -27.66 -8.29 -1.12
N TYR A 85 -27.47 -9.61 -1.16
CA TYR A 85 -26.27 -10.28 -0.69
C TYR A 85 -25.03 -9.89 -1.49
N ARG A 86 -25.06 -9.95 -2.82
CA ARG A 86 -23.92 -9.60 -3.69
C ARG A 86 -23.50 -8.14 -3.59
N SER A 87 -24.48 -7.24 -3.46
CA SER A 87 -24.23 -5.81 -3.27
C SER A 87 -24.00 -5.42 -1.80
N GLN A 88 -24.22 -6.34 -0.85
CA GLN A 88 -24.26 -6.09 0.59
C GLN A 88 -25.13 -4.86 0.95
N ARG A 89 -26.25 -4.68 0.23
CA ARG A 89 -27.19 -3.57 0.43
C ARG A 89 -28.42 -4.01 1.20
N ARG A 90 -28.85 -3.16 2.13
CA ARG A 90 -30.16 -3.28 2.76
C ARG A 90 -31.23 -2.81 1.77
N LEU A 91 -32.36 -3.51 1.72
CA LEU A 91 -33.49 -3.17 0.85
C LEU A 91 -34.65 -2.67 1.71
N LYS A 92 -35.17 -1.49 1.39
CA LYS A 92 -36.29 -0.90 2.13
C LYS A 92 -37.59 -1.60 1.77
N ILE A 93 -38.40 -1.90 2.77
CA ILE A 93 -39.76 -2.39 2.59
C ILE A 93 -40.68 -1.16 2.49
N ILE A 94 -41.51 -1.15 1.45
CA ILE A 94 -42.50 -0.11 1.20
C ILE A 94 -43.86 -0.60 1.71
N PRO A 95 -44.44 0.06 2.73
CA PRO A 95 -45.80 -0.23 3.19
C PRO A 95 -46.86 0.09 2.10
N ASN A 96 -48.07 -0.42 2.27
CA ASN A 96 -49.21 0.01 1.47
C ASN A 96 -49.62 1.47 1.82
N GLU A 97 -50.61 2.02 1.13
CA GLU A 97 -51.10 3.40 1.35
C GLU A 97 -51.56 3.66 2.79
N ASN A 98 -51.95 2.62 3.53
CA ASN A 98 -52.38 2.68 4.92
C ASN A 98 -51.21 2.52 5.93
N GLY A 99 -49.97 2.43 5.45
CA GLY A 99 -48.79 2.21 6.30
C GLY A 99 -48.66 0.77 6.80
N CYS A 100 -49.32 -0.20 6.16
CA CYS A 100 -49.34 -1.61 6.57
C CYS A 100 -48.53 -2.52 5.63
N ILE A 101 -48.10 -3.66 6.16
CA ILE A 101 -47.56 -4.80 5.41
C ILE A 101 -48.38 -6.05 5.71
N ASN A 102 -48.33 -7.05 4.83
CA ASN A 102 -49.08 -8.29 5.04
C ASN A 102 -48.21 -9.34 5.74
N ILE A 103 -48.66 -9.85 6.89
CA ILE A 103 -48.02 -10.95 7.61
C ILE A 103 -49.09 -12.02 7.86
N ASN A 104 -48.82 -13.26 7.46
CA ASN A 104 -49.76 -14.40 7.53
C ASN A 104 -51.16 -14.09 6.97
N GLY A 105 -51.24 -13.30 5.89
CA GLY A 105 -52.50 -12.92 5.27
C GLY A 105 -53.20 -11.72 5.91
N LYS A 106 -52.72 -11.18 7.05
CA LYS A 106 -53.31 -10.03 7.74
C LYS A 106 -52.49 -8.76 7.52
N GLU A 107 -53.17 -7.62 7.38
CA GLU A 107 -52.49 -6.31 7.32
C GLU A 107 -52.08 -5.85 8.72
N ILE A 108 -50.81 -5.47 8.87
CA ILE A 108 -50.21 -5.04 10.13
C ILE A 108 -49.49 -3.72 9.89
N ASN A 109 -49.78 -2.71 10.71
CA ASN A 109 -49.12 -1.41 10.60
C ASN A 109 -47.63 -1.55 10.93
N VAL A 110 -46.76 -0.87 10.17
CA VAL A 110 -45.30 -0.98 10.39
C VAL A 110 -44.85 -0.49 11.77
N ASN A 111 -45.61 0.43 12.38
CA ASN A 111 -45.37 0.91 13.73
C ASN A 111 -45.84 -0.07 14.83
N ASP A 112 -46.48 -1.17 14.46
CA ASP A 112 -46.92 -2.24 15.36
C ASP A 112 -46.02 -3.49 15.30
N ILE A 113 -45.07 -3.53 14.37
CA ILE A 113 -44.14 -4.67 14.25
C ILE A 113 -43.11 -4.63 15.38
N ILE A 114 -42.61 -3.45 15.71
CA ILE A 114 -41.68 -3.19 16.81
C ILE A 114 -42.27 -2.07 17.65
N LYS A 115 -42.47 -2.32 18.94
CA LYS A 115 -42.97 -1.37 19.94
C LYS A 115 -41.92 -1.12 21.00
N TYR A 116 -41.82 0.14 21.39
CA TYR A 116 -41.06 0.59 22.56
C TYR A 116 -42.08 1.08 23.57
N PRO A 117 -42.54 0.25 24.53
CA PRO A 117 -43.68 0.60 25.38
C PRO A 117 -43.45 1.84 26.26
N PHE A 118 -42.19 2.21 26.47
CA PHE A 118 -41.78 3.35 27.29
C PHE A 118 -41.28 4.56 26.48
N GLU A 119 -41.20 4.44 25.14
CA GLU A 119 -40.70 5.50 24.27
C GLU A 119 -41.65 5.77 23.12
N LYS A 120 -41.79 7.04 22.73
CA LYS A 120 -42.63 7.42 21.60
C LYS A 120 -41.79 7.42 20.33
N ILE A 121 -41.74 6.29 19.63
CA ILE A 121 -41.13 6.21 18.30
C ILE A 121 -42.21 6.47 17.24
N VAL A 122 -41.92 7.40 16.33
CA VAL A 122 -42.78 7.74 15.20
C VAL A 122 -41.97 7.55 13.91
N ASN A 123 -42.58 6.89 12.92
CA ASN A 123 -42.01 6.58 11.60
C ASN A 123 -40.95 5.48 11.59
N ASN A 124 -41.38 4.23 11.79
CA ASN A 124 -40.51 3.07 11.61
C ASN A 124 -40.27 2.79 10.12
N GLU A 125 -39.01 2.71 9.72
CA GLU A 125 -38.60 2.15 8.43
C GLU A 125 -38.18 0.69 8.60
N LEU A 126 -38.63 -0.16 7.68
CA LEU A 126 -38.29 -1.58 7.68
C LEU A 126 -37.31 -1.88 6.55
N PHE A 127 -36.28 -2.65 6.88
CA PHE A 127 -35.26 -3.07 5.93
C PHE A 127 -35.05 -4.57 5.97
N ILE A 128 -34.87 -5.15 4.79
CA ILE A 128 -34.29 -6.48 4.63
C ILE A 128 -32.79 -6.31 4.60
N SER A 129 -32.09 -6.92 5.56
CA SER A 129 -30.63 -6.94 5.59
C SER A 129 -30.10 -8.27 5.06
N PRO A 130 -29.16 -8.25 4.10
CA PRO A 130 -28.54 -9.49 3.63
C PRO A 130 -27.64 -10.09 4.72
N GLU A 131 -27.38 -11.39 4.60
CA GLU A 131 -26.33 -12.01 5.39
C GLU A 131 -24.97 -11.39 5.05
N PRO A 132 -24.07 -11.22 6.04
CA PRO A 132 -22.72 -10.78 5.76
C PRO A 132 -21.98 -11.83 4.92
N PHE A 133 -21.01 -11.39 4.13
CA PHE A 133 -20.09 -12.34 3.49
C PHE A 133 -19.36 -13.19 4.54
N ASN A 134 -18.95 -14.38 4.10
CA ASN A 134 -18.07 -15.24 4.89
C ASN A 134 -16.84 -14.46 5.37
N PRO A 135 -16.30 -14.80 6.56
CA PRO A 135 -15.09 -14.20 7.07
C PRO A 135 -13.94 -14.26 6.06
N PRO A 136 -12.99 -13.30 6.11
CA PRO A 136 -11.81 -13.34 5.26
C PRO A 136 -11.03 -14.66 5.42
N PHE A 137 -10.38 -15.10 4.35
CA PHE A 137 -9.59 -16.34 4.34
C PHE A 137 -8.17 -16.08 3.83
N THR A 138 -7.23 -16.95 4.19
CA THR A 138 -5.83 -16.80 3.81
C THR A 138 -5.56 -17.38 2.42
N LEU A 139 -4.78 -16.64 1.64
CA LEU A 139 -4.27 -17.03 0.33
C LEU A 139 -2.75 -16.86 0.32
N SER A 140 -2.01 -17.92 0.02
CA SER A 140 -0.56 -17.87 -0.10
C SER A 140 -0.15 -17.52 -1.53
N ILE A 141 0.75 -16.55 -1.68
CA ILE A 141 1.40 -16.24 -2.94
C ILE A 141 2.90 -16.50 -2.84
N GLU A 142 3.49 -17.06 -3.90
CA GLU A 142 4.92 -17.39 -3.95
C GLU A 142 5.51 -17.05 -5.32
N GLY A 143 6.66 -16.39 -5.35
CA GLY A 143 7.38 -16.08 -6.58
C GLY A 143 8.75 -15.47 -6.29
N ASN A 144 9.74 -15.77 -7.13
CA ASN A 144 11.11 -15.25 -6.99
C ASN A 144 11.69 -15.44 -5.56
N SER A 145 11.48 -16.63 -5.00
CA SER A 145 11.87 -17.03 -3.62
C SER A 145 11.19 -16.26 -2.48
N ILE A 146 10.18 -15.45 -2.78
CA ILE A 146 9.35 -14.77 -1.77
C ILE A 146 8.06 -15.56 -1.59
N LYS A 147 7.64 -15.77 -0.34
CA LYS A 147 6.33 -16.34 0.02
C LYS A 147 5.61 -15.38 0.96
N LYS A 148 4.36 -15.06 0.67
CA LYS A 148 3.55 -14.13 1.48
C LYS A 148 2.13 -14.66 1.64
N GLU A 149 1.52 -14.37 2.78
CA GLU A 149 0.13 -14.70 3.08
C GLU A 149 -0.74 -13.45 3.03
N LEU A 150 -1.76 -13.49 2.19
CA LEU A 150 -2.73 -12.42 2.02
C LEU A 150 -4.07 -12.86 2.62
N LEU A 151 -4.68 -11.98 3.40
CA LEU A 151 -6.03 -12.16 3.89
C LEU A 151 -6.99 -11.61 2.84
N ILE A 152 -7.79 -12.48 2.25
CA ILE A 152 -8.70 -12.16 1.14
C ILE A 152 -10.12 -12.05 1.67
N LYS A 153 -10.83 -11.01 1.23
CA LYS A 153 -12.24 -10.78 1.55
C LYS A 153 -13.05 -10.54 0.27
N ARG A 154 -14.23 -11.16 0.19
CA ARG A 154 -15.22 -10.85 -0.85
C ARG A 154 -15.63 -9.38 -0.72
N GLN A 155 -15.67 -8.69 -1.84
CA GLN A 155 -16.10 -7.29 -1.95
C GLN A 155 -17.50 -7.23 -2.56
N PRO A 156 -18.33 -6.25 -2.18
CA PRO A 156 -19.59 -6.00 -2.84
C PRO A 156 -19.38 -5.81 -4.35
N TYR A 157 -20.20 -6.47 -5.16
CA TYR A 157 -20.16 -6.36 -6.61
C TYR A 157 -21.55 -6.54 -7.20
N GLU A 158 -22.03 -5.52 -7.92
CA GLU A 158 -23.39 -5.47 -8.47
C GLU A 158 -23.50 -6.24 -9.79
N ASP A 159 -23.27 -7.55 -9.74
CA ASP A 159 -23.45 -8.45 -10.88
C ASP A 159 -23.87 -9.83 -10.35
N MET A 160 -24.98 -10.36 -10.88
CA MET A 160 -25.57 -11.62 -10.43
C MET A 160 -24.72 -12.85 -10.75
N ASN A 161 -23.77 -12.73 -11.67
CA ASN A 161 -22.93 -13.85 -12.11
C ASN A 161 -21.46 -13.66 -11.74
N LYS A 162 -21.11 -12.57 -11.05
CA LYS A 162 -19.71 -12.29 -10.72
C LYS A 162 -19.49 -12.07 -9.23
N SER A 163 -18.29 -12.46 -8.80
CA SER A 163 -17.84 -12.34 -7.42
C SER A 163 -16.45 -11.72 -7.38
N LEU A 164 -16.34 -10.57 -6.69
CA LEU A 164 -15.09 -9.83 -6.54
C LEU A 164 -14.42 -10.14 -5.20
N PHE A 165 -13.12 -10.36 -5.22
CA PHE A 165 -12.32 -10.60 -4.02
C PHE A 165 -11.08 -9.71 -4.03
N LYS A 166 -10.68 -9.21 -2.86
CA LYS A 166 -9.48 -8.38 -2.67
C LYS A 166 -8.75 -8.75 -1.40
N ASN A 167 -7.44 -8.58 -1.39
CA ASN A 167 -6.69 -8.64 -0.14
C ASN A 167 -6.96 -7.42 0.75
N ILE A 168 -6.88 -7.61 2.07
CA ILE A 168 -7.22 -6.57 3.07
C ILE A 168 -6.13 -6.34 4.12
N ASN A 169 -5.11 -7.20 4.20
CA ASN A 169 -4.07 -7.14 5.25
C ASN A 169 -2.72 -6.58 4.77
N ASN A 170 -2.58 -6.25 3.48
CA ASN A 170 -1.37 -5.67 2.94
C ASN A 170 -1.71 -4.55 1.99
N GLU A 171 -1.19 -3.36 2.26
CA GLU A 171 -1.49 -2.15 1.50
C GLU A 171 -0.52 -1.95 0.32
N SER A 172 0.66 -2.57 0.37
CA SER A 172 1.68 -2.50 -0.68
C SER A 172 1.42 -3.46 -1.84
N ILE A 173 0.60 -4.49 -1.62
CA ILE A 173 0.15 -5.45 -2.62
C ILE A 173 -1.35 -5.27 -2.79
N ASN A 174 -1.79 -5.13 -4.03
CA ASN A 174 -3.19 -5.20 -4.40
C ASN A 174 -3.41 -6.42 -5.29
N LEU A 175 -3.91 -7.49 -4.67
CA LEU A 175 -4.40 -8.67 -5.36
C LEU A 175 -5.92 -8.61 -5.39
N GLU A 176 -6.45 -8.49 -6.60
CA GLU A 176 -7.88 -8.49 -6.87
C GLU A 176 -8.18 -9.60 -7.87
N TYR A 177 -9.25 -10.36 -7.64
CA TYR A 177 -9.74 -11.27 -8.65
C TYR A 177 -11.26 -11.26 -8.74
N LEU A 178 -11.73 -11.35 -9.98
CA LEU A 178 -13.14 -11.39 -10.35
C LEU A 178 -13.42 -12.78 -10.93
N ILE A 179 -14.30 -13.51 -10.26
CA ILE A 179 -14.82 -14.80 -10.75
C ILE A 179 -16.09 -14.50 -11.54
N ASP A 180 -16.16 -14.97 -12.77
CA ASP A 180 -17.38 -15.02 -13.57
C ASP A 180 -17.91 -16.46 -13.51
N GLU A 181 -18.97 -16.64 -12.73
CA GLU A 181 -19.61 -17.92 -12.44
C GLU A 181 -20.36 -18.45 -13.67
N LYS A 182 -20.82 -17.55 -14.56
CA LYS A 182 -21.54 -17.92 -15.79
C LYS A 182 -20.58 -18.36 -16.90
N MET A 183 -19.46 -17.66 -17.05
CA MET A 183 -18.42 -17.99 -18.03
C MET A 183 -17.39 -19.01 -17.51
N GLU A 184 -17.51 -19.45 -16.26
CA GLU A 184 -16.53 -20.31 -15.57
C GLU A 184 -15.09 -19.77 -15.69
N SER A 185 -14.95 -18.45 -15.54
CA SER A 185 -13.68 -17.77 -15.78
C SER A 185 -13.23 -16.93 -14.60
N MET A 186 -11.94 -16.65 -14.52
CA MET A 186 -11.36 -15.81 -13.47
C MET A 186 -10.41 -14.78 -14.08
N LYS A 187 -10.63 -13.51 -13.74
CA LYS A 187 -9.70 -12.42 -14.05
C LYS A 187 -8.94 -12.06 -12.78
N ILE A 188 -7.61 -12.11 -12.84
CA ILE A 188 -6.72 -11.76 -11.73
C ILE A 188 -5.96 -10.48 -12.09
N ASN A 189 -6.03 -9.50 -11.21
CA ASN A 189 -5.26 -8.28 -11.25
C ASN A 189 -4.29 -8.27 -10.05
N PHE A 190 -3.01 -8.03 -10.32
CA PHE A 190 -2.00 -7.89 -9.28
C PHE A 190 -1.22 -6.61 -9.54
N SER A 191 -1.22 -5.70 -8.58
CA SER A 191 -0.43 -4.47 -8.62
C SER A 191 0.25 -4.22 -7.28
N ILE A 192 1.22 -3.32 -7.29
CA ILE A 192 1.98 -2.95 -6.10
C ILE A 192 1.90 -1.44 -5.88
N ASN A 193 1.95 -1.03 -4.62
CA ASN A 193 2.06 0.37 -4.21
C ASN A 193 3.24 0.51 -3.24
N ILE A 194 4.37 1.00 -3.76
CA ILE A 194 5.62 1.17 -3.01
C ILE A 194 5.45 2.20 -1.90
N GLU A 195 4.64 3.24 -2.10
CA GLU A 195 4.40 4.32 -1.13
C GLU A 195 3.67 3.84 0.14
N LYS A 196 3.09 2.64 0.09
CA LYS A 196 2.43 2.01 1.25
C LYS A 196 3.35 1.04 2.01
N ALA A 197 4.53 0.72 1.47
CA ALA A 197 5.49 -0.17 2.12
C ALA A 197 5.99 0.40 3.45
N LYS A 198 6.28 -0.50 4.39
CA LYS A 198 6.79 -0.14 5.72
C LYS A 198 8.32 -0.17 5.80
N SER A 199 8.98 -0.85 4.88
CA SER A 199 10.45 -0.98 4.83
C SER A 199 10.95 -1.22 3.41
N ILE A 200 12.24 -0.99 3.19
CA ILE A 200 12.90 -1.29 1.91
C ILE A 200 12.78 -2.77 1.55
N ASN A 201 12.85 -3.67 2.54
CA ASN A 201 12.65 -5.10 2.32
C ASN A 201 11.25 -5.42 1.80
N GLU A 202 10.20 -4.80 2.34
CA GLU A 202 8.85 -4.99 1.82
C GLU A 202 8.73 -4.49 0.36
N VAL A 203 9.40 -3.40 0.00
CA VAL A 203 9.45 -2.94 -1.41
C VAL A 203 10.07 -3.99 -2.32
N ILE A 204 11.23 -4.53 -1.94
CA ILE A 204 11.94 -5.57 -2.71
C ILE A 204 11.08 -6.82 -2.86
N GLU A 205 10.43 -7.27 -1.78
CA GLU A 205 9.50 -8.42 -1.81
C GLU A 205 8.36 -8.19 -2.79
N CYS A 206 7.69 -7.03 -2.70
CA CYS A 206 6.56 -6.69 -3.57
C CYS A 206 6.99 -6.66 -5.04
N LEU A 207 8.13 -6.03 -5.34
CA LEU A 207 8.68 -5.97 -6.71
C LEU A 207 9.01 -7.36 -7.25
N LYS A 208 9.61 -8.23 -6.43
CA LYS A 208 9.91 -9.62 -6.81
C LYS A 208 8.65 -10.43 -7.09
N LEU A 209 7.62 -10.30 -6.25
CA LEU A 209 6.33 -10.94 -6.49
C LEU A 209 5.64 -10.40 -7.75
N TYR A 210 5.72 -9.09 -7.99
CA TYR A 210 5.18 -8.45 -9.19
C TYR A 210 5.88 -8.91 -10.47
N ASP A 211 7.21 -9.01 -10.46
CA ASP A 211 7.99 -9.58 -11.57
C ASP A 211 7.57 -11.04 -11.84
N ALA A 212 7.41 -11.86 -10.79
CA ALA A 212 6.92 -13.23 -10.92
C ALA A 212 5.49 -13.30 -11.49
N PHE A 213 4.62 -12.35 -11.12
CA PHE A 213 3.27 -12.23 -11.66
C PHE A 213 3.27 -11.90 -13.16
N ILE A 214 4.04 -10.89 -13.60
CA ILE A 214 4.15 -10.52 -15.02
C ILE A 214 4.70 -11.68 -15.86
N LYS A 215 5.65 -12.44 -15.31
CA LYS A 215 6.23 -13.63 -15.95
C LYS A 215 5.31 -14.86 -15.91
N LYS A 216 4.19 -14.80 -15.16
CA LYS A 216 3.28 -15.92 -14.87
C LYS A 216 3.91 -17.10 -14.12
N ASP A 217 5.04 -16.85 -13.45
CA ASP A 217 5.74 -17.82 -12.62
C ASP A 217 5.28 -17.80 -11.16
N ILE A 218 4.47 -16.82 -10.78
CA ILE A 218 3.84 -16.75 -9.46
C ILE A 218 2.95 -17.99 -9.22
N LYS A 219 3.01 -18.51 -8.01
CA LYS A 219 2.11 -19.54 -7.49
C LYS A 219 1.10 -18.91 -6.55
N ILE A 220 -0.15 -19.33 -6.67
CA ILE A 220 -1.25 -18.97 -5.76
C ILE A 220 -1.74 -20.28 -5.14
N ASN A 221 -1.65 -20.41 -3.81
CA ASN A 221 -1.90 -21.66 -3.07
C ASN A 221 -1.21 -22.87 -3.71
N GLY A 222 0.04 -22.70 -4.14
CA GLY A 222 0.85 -23.74 -4.78
C GLY A 222 0.56 -23.97 -6.28
N MET A 223 -0.51 -23.39 -6.85
CA MET A 223 -0.83 -23.51 -8.27
C MET A 223 -0.16 -22.38 -9.08
N LYS A 224 0.61 -22.74 -10.11
CA LYS A 224 1.25 -21.76 -11.02
C LYS A 224 0.20 -21.05 -11.87
N LEU A 225 0.29 -19.72 -11.95
CA LEU A 225 -0.63 -18.88 -12.74
C LEU A 225 -0.59 -19.18 -14.25
N SER A 226 0.57 -19.58 -14.78
CA SER A 226 0.72 -20.03 -16.17
C SER A 226 -0.17 -21.22 -16.55
N LYS A 227 -0.60 -22.03 -15.57
CA LYS A 227 -1.55 -23.13 -15.79
C LYS A 227 -3.01 -22.67 -15.83
N ILE A 228 -3.27 -21.43 -15.42
CA ILE A 228 -4.62 -20.90 -15.17
C ILE A 228 -4.98 -19.81 -16.20
N THR A 229 -3.99 -19.18 -16.85
CA THR A 229 -4.22 -18.02 -17.74
C THR A 229 -3.52 -18.14 -19.10
N ASN A 230 -4.28 -18.01 -20.19
CA ASN A 230 -3.74 -17.89 -21.54
C ASN A 230 -3.19 -16.47 -21.76
N GLY A 231 -2.01 -16.34 -22.37
CA GLY A 231 -1.42 -15.03 -22.71
C GLY A 231 0.11 -15.00 -22.68
N ASN A 232 0.70 -14.04 -23.37
CA ASN A 232 2.15 -13.96 -23.60
C ASN A 232 2.94 -13.57 -22.34
N ILE A 233 4.10 -14.22 -22.16
CA ILE A 233 5.10 -13.85 -21.17
C ILE A 233 5.66 -12.49 -21.54
N LYS A 234 5.62 -11.51 -20.63
CA LYS A 234 6.27 -10.21 -20.81
C LYS A 234 7.53 -10.17 -19.96
N LYS A 235 8.70 -10.03 -20.58
CA LYS A 235 9.88 -9.56 -19.85
C LYS A 235 9.76 -8.06 -19.68
N ASN A 236 10.02 -7.57 -18.48
CA ASN A 236 10.05 -6.14 -18.18
C ASN A 236 11.43 -5.77 -17.66
N GLU A 237 12.34 -5.31 -18.50
CA GLU A 237 13.70 -4.96 -18.04
C GLU A 237 13.70 -3.84 -17.00
N ASN A 238 12.69 -2.96 -17.02
CA ASN A 238 12.58 -1.87 -16.06
C ASN A 238 12.34 -2.42 -14.64
N ILE A 239 11.56 -3.49 -14.47
CA ILE A 239 11.32 -4.05 -13.11
C ILE A 239 12.60 -4.60 -12.50
N LEU A 240 13.46 -5.23 -13.31
CA LEU A 240 14.73 -5.77 -12.84
C LEU A 240 15.69 -4.66 -12.41
N LYS A 241 15.75 -3.56 -13.19
CA LYS A 241 16.52 -2.37 -12.82
C LYS A 241 16.00 -1.72 -11.53
N THR A 242 14.68 -1.67 -11.34
CA THR A 242 14.06 -1.16 -10.11
C THR A 242 14.38 -2.06 -8.92
N ILE A 243 14.33 -3.39 -9.08
CA ILE A 243 14.72 -4.34 -8.03
C ILE A 243 16.20 -4.14 -7.64
N ASP A 244 17.11 -4.09 -8.62
CA ASP A 244 18.54 -3.87 -8.39
C ASP A 244 18.79 -2.56 -7.64
N PHE A 245 18.12 -1.48 -8.03
CA PHE A 245 18.18 -0.20 -7.33
C PHE A 245 17.80 -0.34 -5.84
N TRP A 246 16.62 -0.90 -5.53
CA TRP A 246 16.18 -1.02 -4.14
C TRP A 246 17.02 -2.01 -3.34
N GLN A 247 17.61 -3.03 -3.96
CA GLN A 247 18.59 -3.90 -3.32
C GLN A 247 19.84 -3.12 -2.91
N LYS A 248 20.35 -2.23 -3.79
CA LYS A 248 21.47 -1.34 -3.44
C LYS A 248 21.10 -0.39 -2.30
N VAL A 249 19.90 0.18 -2.32
CA VAL A 249 19.37 1.01 -1.21
C VAL A 249 19.41 0.23 0.10
N HIS A 250 18.90 -1.02 0.11
CA HIS A 250 18.86 -1.82 1.33
C HIS A 250 20.26 -2.16 1.88
N VAL A 251 21.21 -2.50 1.01
CA VAL A 251 22.57 -2.82 1.45
C VAL A 251 23.28 -1.56 1.99
N VAL A 252 23.06 -0.39 1.37
CA VAL A 252 23.55 0.90 1.89
C VAL A 252 22.90 1.25 3.23
N GLU A 253 21.59 1.08 3.37
CA GLU A 253 20.84 1.28 4.62
C GLU A 253 21.46 0.46 5.76
N GLN A 254 21.69 -0.83 5.54
CA GLN A 254 22.32 -1.70 6.54
C GLN A 254 23.75 -1.28 6.87
N LYS A 255 24.53 -0.88 5.86
CA LYS A 255 25.92 -0.45 6.07
C LYS A 255 26.02 0.83 6.89
N LEU A 256 25.07 1.75 6.71
CA LEU A 256 24.97 3.00 7.47
C LEU A 256 24.25 2.83 8.81
N ASN A 257 23.68 1.64 9.08
CA ASN A 257 22.79 1.40 10.22
C ASN A 257 21.65 2.44 10.27
N ALA A 258 21.09 2.77 9.10
CA ALA A 258 20.00 3.71 8.91
C ALA A 258 18.65 2.96 8.76
N ASN A 259 17.55 3.72 8.71
CA ASN A 259 16.20 3.18 8.47
C ASN A 259 15.49 4.09 7.47
N PHE A 260 15.72 3.86 6.18
CA PHE A 260 15.21 4.71 5.13
C PHE A 260 13.71 4.50 4.94
N ASN A 261 12.96 5.60 4.82
CA ASN A 261 11.52 5.54 4.63
C ASN A 261 11.16 5.34 3.13
N PRO A 262 10.69 4.16 2.69
CA PRO A 262 10.36 3.90 1.29
C PRO A 262 9.16 4.69 0.78
N ARG A 263 8.40 5.34 1.68
CA ARG A 263 7.20 6.12 1.33
C ARG A 263 7.53 7.48 0.76
N ILE A 264 8.76 7.95 0.96
CA ILE A 264 9.21 9.22 0.42
C ILE A 264 9.63 8.99 -1.05
N PRO A 265 9.07 9.76 -2.00
CA PRO A 265 9.42 9.60 -3.41
C PRO A 265 10.92 9.85 -3.67
N ILE A 266 11.56 8.88 -4.33
CA ILE A 266 12.96 8.96 -4.74
C ILE A 266 13.11 9.94 -5.91
N LYS A 267 13.91 10.99 -5.72
CA LYS A 267 14.28 11.95 -6.76
C LYS A 267 15.46 11.42 -7.59
N ARG A 268 15.73 12.04 -8.75
CA ARG A 268 16.88 11.68 -9.58
C ARG A 268 18.21 11.81 -8.82
N ASN A 269 18.35 12.83 -7.98
CA ASN A 269 19.54 13.03 -7.17
C ASN A 269 19.72 11.93 -6.12
N ASP A 270 18.63 11.42 -5.53
CA ASP A 270 18.69 10.33 -4.55
C ASP A 270 19.26 9.05 -5.16
N ALA A 271 18.87 8.74 -6.41
CA ALA A 271 19.43 7.60 -7.14
C ALA A 271 20.95 7.73 -7.36
N TYR A 272 21.40 8.96 -7.61
CA TYR A 272 22.81 9.28 -7.78
C TYR A 272 23.61 9.13 -6.48
N VAL A 273 23.06 9.63 -5.37
CA VAL A 273 23.62 9.49 -4.02
C VAL A 273 23.76 8.01 -3.65
N ILE A 274 22.74 7.19 -3.87
CA ILE A 274 22.82 5.74 -3.60
C ILE A 274 23.90 5.06 -4.44
N LYS A 275 24.06 5.46 -5.70
CA LYS A 275 25.12 4.92 -6.56
C LYS A 275 26.52 5.23 -6.01
N LYS A 276 26.75 6.47 -5.54
CA LYS A 276 28.00 6.90 -4.89
C LYS A 276 28.28 6.15 -3.59
N LEU A 277 27.27 6.06 -2.73
CA LEU A 277 27.37 5.36 -1.44
C LEU A 277 27.59 3.87 -1.62
N TYR A 278 26.86 3.23 -2.54
CA TYR A 278 27.04 1.81 -2.83
C TYR A 278 28.47 1.53 -3.30
N ARG A 279 28.96 2.32 -4.25
CA ARG A 279 30.33 2.17 -4.76
C ARG A 279 31.40 2.40 -3.68
N SER A 280 31.23 3.43 -2.86
CA SER A 280 32.20 3.77 -1.82
C SER A 280 32.16 2.82 -0.62
N LEU A 281 30.98 2.54 -0.08
CA LEU A 281 30.81 1.85 1.20
C LEU A 281 30.69 0.33 1.05
N ILE A 282 30.18 -0.15 -0.09
CA ILE A 282 29.94 -1.58 -0.34
C ILE A 282 31.02 -2.14 -1.26
N GLU A 283 31.25 -1.53 -2.42
CA GLU A 283 32.31 -1.98 -3.34
C GLU A 283 33.71 -1.55 -2.90
N LYS A 284 33.81 -0.63 -1.92
CA LYS A 284 35.07 -0.07 -1.41
C LYS A 284 35.92 0.58 -2.50
N LYS A 285 35.27 1.25 -3.46
CA LYS A 285 35.91 1.89 -4.61
C LYS A 285 35.59 3.38 -4.65
N PRO A 286 36.55 4.23 -5.06
CA PRO A 286 36.25 5.62 -5.34
C PRO A 286 35.43 5.76 -6.62
N TYR A 287 34.77 6.91 -6.74
CA TYR A 287 34.08 7.35 -7.94
C TYR A 287 34.61 8.67 -8.45
N LYS A 288 34.52 8.89 -9.76
CA LYS A 288 34.98 10.10 -10.45
C LYS A 288 33.81 10.95 -10.95
N GLU A 289 33.95 12.27 -10.84
CA GLU A 289 33.05 13.27 -11.40
C GLU A 289 33.87 14.36 -12.11
N TYR A 290 33.41 14.80 -13.28
CA TYR A 290 33.99 15.99 -13.92
C TYR A 290 33.49 17.24 -13.21
N ILE A 291 34.40 18.19 -13.01
CA ILE A 291 34.08 19.47 -12.38
C ILE A 291 34.56 20.62 -13.25
N ASP A 292 33.79 21.71 -13.24
CA ASP A 292 34.22 22.98 -13.81
C ASP A 292 34.85 23.81 -12.70
N MET A 293 36.17 23.89 -12.72
CA MET A 293 36.97 24.63 -11.74
C MET A 293 38.12 25.32 -12.46
N ASN A 294 38.34 26.59 -12.16
CA ASN A 294 39.39 27.43 -12.77
C ASN A 294 40.35 28.03 -11.74
N GLU A 295 40.07 27.85 -10.45
CA GLU A 295 40.91 28.38 -9.37
C GLU A 295 40.84 27.52 -8.10
N ILE A 296 41.95 27.50 -7.36
CA ILE A 296 42.07 26.80 -6.06
C ILE A 296 42.83 27.72 -5.09
N GLU A 297 42.33 27.86 -3.87
CA GLU A 297 43.12 28.46 -2.79
C GLU A 297 43.83 27.37 -1.98
N ILE A 298 45.14 27.54 -1.78
CA ILE A 298 45.96 26.61 -1.01
C ILE A 298 46.83 27.37 0.01
N VAL A 299 47.22 26.67 1.06
CA VAL A 299 48.22 27.09 2.03
C VAL A 299 49.40 26.13 1.91
N ALA A 300 50.56 26.63 1.51
CA ALA A 300 51.75 25.79 1.29
C ALA A 300 52.66 25.81 2.54
N GLU A 301 53.15 24.64 2.95
CA GLU A 301 54.09 24.55 4.08
C GLU A 301 55.46 25.18 3.78
N LYS A 302 55.89 25.16 2.51
CA LYS A 302 57.17 25.74 2.07
C LYS A 302 57.01 26.57 0.80
N ASN A 303 57.75 27.67 0.74
CA ASN A 303 57.88 28.49 -0.47
C ASN A 303 58.76 27.76 -1.49
N GLY A 304 58.25 27.49 -2.69
CA GLY A 304 59.10 27.13 -3.84
C GLY A 304 58.66 25.95 -4.72
N ASP A 305 57.70 25.13 -4.29
CA ASP A 305 57.37 23.89 -5.02
C ASP A 305 56.27 24.05 -6.08
N ILE A 306 55.59 25.19 -6.10
CA ILE A 306 54.45 25.44 -6.99
C ILE A 306 54.90 26.34 -8.13
N LYS A 307 54.90 25.82 -9.36
CA LYS A 307 55.32 26.54 -10.57
C LYS A 307 54.24 26.51 -11.63
N ILE A 308 54.11 27.60 -12.38
CA ILE A 308 53.25 27.67 -13.58
C ILE A 308 53.66 26.56 -14.56
N GLY A 309 52.68 25.91 -15.16
CA GLY A 309 52.83 24.75 -16.04
C GLY A 309 52.97 23.42 -15.32
N SER A 310 53.08 23.40 -13.99
CA SER A 310 53.16 22.13 -13.23
C SER A 310 51.78 21.50 -13.11
N GLN A 311 51.75 20.18 -13.20
CA GLN A 311 50.59 19.36 -12.84
C GLN A 311 50.65 19.07 -11.35
N LEU A 312 49.53 19.26 -10.66
CA LEU A 312 49.42 18.95 -9.23
C LEU A 312 48.32 17.93 -9.02
N GLU A 313 48.52 17.14 -7.98
CA GLU A 313 47.55 16.18 -7.49
C GLU A 313 47.26 16.57 -6.04
N ILE A 314 46.01 16.90 -5.77
CA ILE A 314 45.60 17.36 -4.44
C ILE A 314 44.72 16.30 -3.84
N THR A 315 45.15 15.70 -2.73
CA THR A 315 44.35 14.78 -1.94
C THR A 315 44.11 15.33 -0.54
N SER A 316 42.89 15.18 -0.04
CA SER A 316 42.54 15.57 1.32
C SER A 316 41.54 14.60 1.92
N ILE A 317 41.49 14.58 3.25
CA ILE A 317 40.35 14.06 4.00
C ILE A 317 39.48 15.25 4.40
N GLN A 318 38.19 15.13 4.17
CA GLN A 318 37.21 16.10 4.61
C GLN A 318 35.98 15.40 5.20
N GLN A 319 35.21 16.13 5.99
CA GLN A 319 33.91 15.66 6.45
C GLN A 319 32.83 16.10 5.46
N SER A 320 31.91 15.20 5.12
CA SER A 320 30.80 15.47 4.23
C SER A 320 29.46 15.19 4.89
N LYS A 321 28.46 15.98 4.50
CA LYS A 321 27.06 15.75 4.86
C LYS A 321 26.36 15.22 3.63
N ILE A 322 25.92 13.98 3.69
CA ILE A 322 25.18 13.35 2.62
C ILE A 322 23.70 13.33 3.00
N GLU A 323 22.87 13.70 2.04
CA GLU A 323 21.42 13.67 2.17
C GLU A 323 20.86 12.63 1.19
N PHE A 324 20.06 11.71 1.71
CA PHE A 324 19.29 10.76 0.91
C PHE A 324 17.85 10.79 1.37
N SER A 325 16.93 11.08 0.45
CA SER A 325 15.51 11.29 0.78
C SER A 325 15.34 12.46 1.77
N GLU A 326 15.15 12.18 3.06
CA GLU A 326 15.08 13.18 4.14
C GLU A 326 16.11 12.91 5.25
N ASP A 327 16.84 11.80 5.15
CA ASP A 327 17.86 11.41 6.13
C ASP A 327 19.17 12.11 5.81
N LYS A 328 19.86 12.55 6.87
CA LYS A 328 21.18 13.18 6.78
C LYS A 328 22.17 12.41 7.62
N PHE A 329 23.34 12.16 7.06
CA PHE A 329 24.42 11.49 7.78
C PHE A 329 25.76 12.14 7.44
N GLU A 330 26.64 12.11 8.42
CA GLU A 330 27.99 12.63 8.32
C GLU A 330 28.95 11.48 7.98
N LEU A 331 29.77 11.69 6.96
CA LEU A 331 30.80 10.74 6.50
C LEU A 331 32.15 11.45 6.40
N PHE A 332 33.19 10.65 6.23
CA PHE A 332 34.52 11.12 5.90
C PHE A 332 34.83 10.78 4.45
N ASP A 333 35.33 11.74 3.71
CA ASP A 333 35.65 11.59 2.30
C ASP A 333 37.16 11.70 2.13
N ILE A 334 37.74 10.76 1.40
CA ILE A 334 38.98 11.02 0.70
C ILE A 334 38.62 11.65 -0.64
N VAL A 335 39.11 12.86 -0.88
CA VAL A 335 38.89 13.58 -2.12
C VAL A 335 40.22 13.79 -2.81
N GLY A 336 40.29 13.43 -4.09
CA GLY A 336 41.41 13.71 -4.97
C GLY A 336 40.99 14.61 -6.13
N LEU A 337 41.74 15.67 -6.40
CA LEU A 337 41.55 16.58 -7.53
C LEU A 337 42.71 16.40 -8.52
N PHE A 338 42.34 16.15 -9.78
CA PHE A 338 43.27 15.71 -10.82
C PHE A 338 42.92 16.32 -12.20
N GLY A 339 43.80 16.11 -13.18
CA GLY A 339 43.55 16.46 -14.58
C GLY A 339 43.74 17.95 -14.89
N PHE A 340 44.49 18.67 -14.06
CA PHE A 340 44.72 20.11 -14.21
C PHE A 340 46.20 20.47 -14.15
N GLN A 341 46.55 21.61 -14.75
CA GLN A 341 47.85 22.26 -14.65
C GLN A 341 47.67 23.70 -14.18
N ILE A 342 48.71 24.26 -13.58
CA ILE A 342 48.69 25.64 -13.07
C ILE A 342 48.94 26.61 -14.22
N SER A 343 48.00 27.52 -14.47
CA SER A 343 48.13 28.57 -15.49
C SER A 343 48.67 29.89 -14.92
N ASP A 344 48.36 30.20 -13.65
CA ASP A 344 48.84 31.41 -12.97
C ASP A 344 48.84 31.23 -11.44
N ILE A 345 49.62 32.06 -10.74
CA ILE A 345 49.75 32.01 -9.27
C ILE A 345 49.60 33.42 -8.71
N LYS A 346 48.56 33.64 -7.88
CA LYS A 346 48.32 34.89 -7.18
C LYS A 346 48.60 34.74 -5.69
N ILE A 347 49.42 35.62 -5.14
CA ILE A 347 49.71 35.65 -3.70
C ILE A 347 48.52 36.30 -2.99
N VAL A 348 47.86 35.57 -2.10
CA VAL A 348 46.74 36.07 -1.29
C VAL A 348 47.25 36.61 0.05
N ASN A 349 48.12 35.87 0.72
CA ASN A 349 48.79 36.31 1.94
C ASN A 349 50.18 35.67 2.01
N LYS A 350 51.22 36.49 1.89
CA LYS A 350 52.62 36.03 1.87
C LYS A 350 53.10 35.53 3.23
N GLU A 351 52.63 36.11 4.33
CA GLU A 351 53.03 35.71 5.69
C GLU A 351 52.48 34.33 6.06
N LYS A 352 51.31 33.98 5.51
CA LYS A 352 50.65 32.68 5.73
C LYS A 352 50.89 31.68 4.61
N ASN A 353 51.78 31.97 3.65
CA ASN A 353 51.99 31.17 2.44
C ASN A 353 50.67 30.77 1.74
N LYS A 354 49.72 31.72 1.67
CA LYS A 354 48.41 31.51 1.06
C LYS A 354 48.44 31.98 -0.39
N TYR A 355 48.12 31.07 -1.30
CA TYR A 355 48.12 31.29 -2.74
C TYR A 355 46.76 30.97 -3.33
N LYS A 356 46.42 31.68 -4.40
CA LYS A 356 45.32 31.37 -5.29
C LYS A 356 45.92 30.93 -6.63
N LEU A 357 45.78 29.65 -6.93
CA LEU A 357 46.23 29.05 -8.18
C LEU A 357 45.11 29.22 -9.20
N LEU A 358 45.41 29.80 -10.36
CA LEU A 358 44.55 29.61 -11.53
C LEU A 358 44.95 28.31 -12.19
N ILE A 359 43.96 27.52 -12.57
CA ILE A 359 44.14 26.18 -13.12
C ILE A 359 43.37 26.03 -14.41
N GLU A 360 43.89 25.18 -15.28
CA GLU A 360 43.26 24.80 -16.53
C GLU A 360 43.40 23.28 -16.73
N PRO A 361 42.53 22.65 -17.53
CA PRO A 361 42.64 21.23 -17.82
C PRO A 361 43.98 20.91 -18.51
N ILE A 362 44.57 19.76 -18.18
CA ILE A 362 45.67 19.21 -18.97
C ILE A 362 45.16 18.94 -20.40
N LYS A 363 46.02 19.09 -21.40
CA LYS A 363 45.66 18.89 -22.80
C LYS A 363 45.00 17.52 -23.00
N ASP A 364 43.84 17.53 -23.66
CA ASP A 364 43.01 16.34 -23.96
C ASP A 364 42.41 15.66 -22.71
N GLU A 365 42.51 16.29 -21.53
CA GLU A 365 41.90 15.83 -20.29
C GLU A 365 40.81 16.80 -19.80
N LYS A 366 39.99 16.33 -18.86
CA LYS A 366 39.05 17.18 -18.10
C LYS A 366 39.47 17.17 -16.64
N ILE A 367 39.27 18.28 -15.96
CA ILE A 367 39.46 18.36 -14.51
C ILE A 367 38.40 17.48 -13.85
N TYR A 368 38.83 16.64 -12.91
CA TYR A 368 37.94 15.73 -12.22
C TYR A 368 38.26 15.61 -10.74
N MET A 369 37.19 15.37 -9.99
CA MET A 369 37.25 15.02 -8.58
C MET A 369 36.97 13.53 -8.45
N SER A 370 37.82 12.83 -7.73
CA SER A 370 37.58 11.46 -7.28
C SER A 370 37.29 11.46 -5.80
N THR A 371 36.25 10.75 -5.38
CA THR A 371 35.81 10.69 -3.98
C THR A 371 35.59 9.25 -3.55
N GLN A 372 36.01 8.92 -2.34
CA GLN A 372 35.60 7.70 -1.64
C GLN A 372 35.08 8.05 -0.26
N HIS A 373 33.86 7.62 0.05
CA HIS A 373 33.24 7.80 1.37
C HIS A 373 33.65 6.70 2.35
N PHE A 374 33.75 7.08 3.63
CA PHE A 374 34.04 6.24 4.78
C PHE A 374 33.14 6.63 5.94
N ILE A 375 32.77 5.65 6.77
CA ILE A 375 31.97 5.89 7.98
C ILE A 375 32.84 6.40 9.12
N LYS A 376 34.10 5.95 9.18
CA LYS A 376 35.05 6.26 10.25
C LYS A 376 36.25 7.01 9.70
N LEU A 377 36.76 7.94 10.49
CA LEU A 377 37.93 8.74 10.10
C LEU A 377 39.18 7.87 10.00
N GLU A 378 39.37 6.90 10.91
CA GLU A 378 40.55 6.03 10.90
C GLU A 378 40.65 5.25 9.58
N GLU A 379 39.50 4.74 9.08
CA GLU A 379 39.47 4.03 7.79
C GLU A 379 39.86 4.94 6.62
N ALA A 380 39.48 6.22 6.65
CA ALA A 380 39.89 7.19 5.63
C ALA A 380 41.39 7.51 5.72
N GLN A 381 41.94 7.64 6.94
CA GLN A 381 43.36 7.89 7.17
C GLN A 381 44.24 6.74 6.65
N ASP A 382 43.79 5.49 6.82
CA ASP A 382 44.51 4.32 6.33
C ASP A 382 44.63 4.26 4.81
N HIS A 383 43.71 4.91 4.08
CA HIS A 383 43.61 4.83 2.61
C HIS A 383 43.99 6.14 1.88
N ILE A 384 44.29 7.23 2.58
CA ILE A 384 44.55 8.54 1.93
C ILE A 384 45.74 8.50 0.96
N ASN A 385 46.70 7.63 1.21
CA ASN A 385 47.91 7.49 0.39
C ASN A 385 47.69 6.64 -0.88
N ASP A 386 46.51 6.03 -1.06
CA ASP A 386 46.18 5.22 -2.24
C ASP A 386 45.78 6.09 -3.45
N VAL A 387 46.63 7.05 -3.81
CA VAL A 387 46.35 8.07 -4.85
C VAL A 387 46.04 7.44 -6.21
N GLU A 388 46.75 6.37 -6.58
CA GLU A 388 46.50 5.63 -7.84
C GLU A 388 45.09 5.04 -7.91
N LYS A 389 44.52 4.63 -6.77
CA LYS A 389 43.15 4.12 -6.71
C LYS A 389 42.14 5.22 -7.04
N LEU A 390 42.40 6.46 -6.57
CA LEU A 390 41.57 7.63 -6.85
C LEU A 390 41.66 8.05 -8.32
N LYS A 391 42.85 8.05 -8.92
CA LYS A 391 43.04 8.40 -10.34
C LYS A 391 42.27 7.46 -11.28
N ASN A 392 42.29 6.17 -10.95
CA ASN A 392 41.67 5.12 -11.75
C ASN A 392 40.18 4.90 -11.40
N ALA A 393 39.52 5.86 -10.73
CA ALA A 393 38.11 5.78 -10.39
C ALA A 393 37.20 5.86 -11.63
N ASP A 394 36.17 5.01 -11.66
CA ASP A 394 35.18 5.06 -12.75
C ASP A 394 34.32 6.31 -12.66
N LEU A 395 34.05 6.90 -13.83
CA LEU A 395 33.16 8.04 -13.96
C LEU A 395 31.73 7.65 -13.56
N ILE A 396 31.15 8.37 -12.62
CA ILE A 396 29.72 8.33 -12.36
C ILE A 396 29.08 9.51 -13.11
N VAL A 397 28.13 9.17 -14.00
CA VAL A 397 27.32 10.15 -14.74
C VAL A 397 25.91 10.20 -14.14
N MET A 398 25.35 11.41 -14.07
CA MET A 398 24.01 11.71 -13.54
C MET A 398 22.88 11.46 -14.54
#